data_AF-A0A354PJ89-F1
#
_entry.id   AF-A0A354PJ89-F1
#
_cell.length_a   1.000
_cell.length_b   1.000
_cell.length_c   1.000
_cell.angle_alpha   90.00
_cell.angle_beta   90.00
_cell.angle_gamma   90.00
#
_symmetry.space_group_name_H-M   'P 1'
#
loop_
_entity.id
_entity.type
_entity.pdbx_description
1 polymer ?
#
loop_
_entity_poly.entity_id
_entity_poly.type
_entity_poly.pdbx_seq_one_letter_code
_entity_poly.pdbx_strand_id
1 'polypeptide(L)'
;MSTSSPDSATSPISTPQTQKTGTGRSRVSRSGSSRSGRFWLIAISGSLMVFFLAGIVYFLGHVQGREFAPSHFEIRKFSFTEIPLLRLQITPINRVSETSGLQSFLSTSSLISRPGGQPSEWHIVELRRLGGSPVPADAKLLTDFLDSDSIRYSIHSERHWHQWSQQNPKHAAVLWPMIQKLAMRELYVLIPSVFQIADAAAPVNATATPTATTTPVAATTPAASPSPQVPAQSANAMRDQLQQFLISSYVGLIDDMRAAGHSDVAESLRQEAAADYPDEARFQAGK
;
A
#
# COMPACT_ATOMS: atom_id res chain seq x y z
N MET A 1 -8.84 37.56 -12.88
CA MET A 1 -7.82 37.91 -13.89
C MET A 1 -8.38 37.54 -15.24
N SER A 2 -8.77 38.56 -16.00
CA SER A 2 -9.38 38.45 -17.32
C SER A 2 -8.28 38.52 -18.37
N THR A 3 -8.22 37.58 -19.30
CA THR A 3 -7.46 37.74 -20.54
C THR A 3 -8.33 37.30 -21.71
N SER A 4 -8.81 38.32 -22.40
CA SER A 4 -9.49 38.34 -23.69
C SER A 4 -8.49 38.43 -24.86
N SER A 5 -8.98 38.07 -26.06
CA SER A 5 -8.51 38.45 -27.42
C SER A 5 -7.57 37.48 -28.16
N PRO A 6 -7.49 37.53 -29.52
CA PRO A 6 -8.53 37.82 -30.53
C PRO A 6 -8.50 36.91 -31.79
N ASP A 7 -9.47 37.16 -32.67
CA ASP A 7 -9.66 36.67 -34.04
C ASP A 7 -8.46 36.80 -34.99
N SER A 8 -8.42 35.96 -36.03
CA SER A 8 -7.79 36.25 -37.32
C SER A 8 -8.53 35.56 -38.47
N ALA A 9 -9.14 36.38 -39.31
CA ALA A 9 -9.69 36.05 -40.62
C ALA A 9 -8.59 36.08 -41.71
N THR A 10 -8.82 35.42 -42.86
CA THR A 10 -8.73 35.95 -44.26
C THR A 10 -8.57 34.82 -45.30
N SER A 11 -9.48 34.80 -46.29
CA SER A 11 -9.61 33.94 -47.49
C SER A 11 -8.57 34.28 -48.60
N PRO A 12 -8.79 34.05 -49.92
CA PRO A 12 -9.22 32.89 -50.74
C PRO A 12 -8.14 32.52 -51.81
N ILE A 13 -8.34 31.53 -52.69
CA ILE A 13 -7.80 31.55 -54.08
C ILE A 13 -8.50 30.53 -54.99
N SER A 14 -8.94 31.03 -56.14
CA SER A 14 -9.63 30.31 -57.22
C SER A 14 -8.71 30.13 -58.43
N THR A 15 -8.79 28.92 -59.03
CA THR A 15 -8.60 28.52 -60.46
C THR A 15 -7.30 28.86 -61.24
N PRO A 16 -6.86 27.95 -62.12
CA PRO A 16 -7.36 27.99 -63.50
C PRO A 16 -7.70 26.64 -64.14
N GLN A 17 -8.79 26.64 -64.93
CA GLN A 17 -9.05 25.67 -65.99
C GLN A 17 -7.94 25.75 -67.05
N THR A 18 -7.44 24.60 -67.51
CA THR A 18 -6.63 24.51 -68.73
C THR A 18 -7.33 23.62 -69.75
N GLN A 19 -7.39 24.16 -70.97
CA GLN A 19 -8.10 23.65 -72.13
C GLN A 19 -7.49 22.38 -72.73
N LYS A 20 -8.44 21.65 -73.31
CA LYS A 20 -8.41 20.51 -74.23
C LYS A 20 -7.72 20.88 -75.56
N THR A 21 -6.82 20.04 -76.06
CA THR A 21 -6.60 19.68 -77.48
C THR A 21 -5.44 18.70 -77.59
N GLY A 22 -5.55 17.65 -78.41
CA GLY A 22 -4.44 16.73 -78.65
C GLY A 22 -4.86 15.32 -79.08
N THR A 23 -5.13 15.19 -80.36
CA THR A 23 -5.44 13.98 -81.13
C THR A 23 -4.38 12.88 -81.07
N GLY A 24 -4.86 11.63 -80.93
CA GLY A 24 -4.42 10.48 -81.73
C GLY A 24 -2.96 10.02 -81.65
N ARG A 25 -2.71 8.94 -80.90
CA ARG A 25 -1.71 7.91 -81.25
C ARG A 25 -1.90 6.64 -80.40
N SER A 26 -2.25 5.56 -81.11
CA SER A 26 -1.91 4.15 -80.88
C SER A 26 -1.87 3.63 -79.44
N ARG A 27 -2.96 2.94 -79.04
CA ARG A 27 -3.04 2.08 -77.85
C ARG A 27 -2.06 0.92 -77.98
N VAL A 28 -0.91 1.02 -77.32
CA VAL A 28 -0.19 -0.16 -76.83
C VAL A 28 -0.64 -0.34 -75.38
N SER A 29 -1.48 -1.34 -75.14
CA SER A 29 -1.92 -1.76 -73.82
C SER A 29 -0.73 -2.30 -73.02
N ARG A 30 0.04 -1.39 -72.41
CA ARG A 30 0.99 -1.71 -71.35
C ARG A 30 0.18 -2.17 -70.14
N SER A 31 0.18 -3.48 -69.91
CA SER A 31 -0.27 -4.14 -68.69
C SER A 31 0.28 -3.40 -67.47
N GLY A 32 -0.53 -2.50 -66.92
CA GLY A 32 -0.25 -1.70 -65.72
C GLY A 32 -0.42 -2.55 -64.47
N SER A 33 0.32 -3.65 -64.38
CA SER A 33 0.27 -4.60 -63.27
C SER A 33 1.43 -4.36 -62.30
N SER A 34 1.12 -4.50 -61.00
CA SER A 34 2.03 -4.61 -59.83
C SER A 34 2.28 -3.40 -58.91
N ARG A 35 1.95 -2.15 -59.25
CA ARG A 35 2.14 -1.03 -58.29
C ARG A 35 1.09 -0.99 -57.17
N SER A 36 -0.16 -1.37 -57.45
CA SER A 36 -1.25 -1.43 -56.46
C SER A 36 -1.06 -2.55 -55.43
N GLY A 37 -0.50 -3.69 -55.84
CA GLY A 37 -0.26 -4.83 -54.95
C GLY A 37 0.76 -4.52 -53.84
N ARG A 38 1.79 -3.73 -54.15
CA ARG A 38 2.82 -3.34 -53.17
C ARG A 38 2.25 -2.44 -52.07
N PHE A 39 1.36 -1.51 -52.41
CA PHE A 39 0.72 -0.63 -51.43
C PHE A 39 -0.16 -1.42 -50.45
N TRP A 40 -0.93 -2.39 -50.95
CA TRP A 40 -1.76 -3.26 -50.10
C TRP A 40 -0.95 -4.10 -49.13
N LEU A 41 0.18 -4.67 -49.58
CA LEU A 41 1.07 -5.44 -48.71
C LEU A 41 1.63 -4.58 -47.57
N ILE A 42 2.04 -3.34 -47.85
CA ILE A 42 2.52 -2.40 -46.82
C ILE A 42 1.40 -2.06 -45.83
N ALA A 43 0.19 -1.77 -46.31
CA ALA A 43 -0.95 -1.45 -45.46
C ALA A 43 -1.32 -2.62 -44.53
N ILE A 44 -1.38 -3.84 -45.06
CA ILE A 44 -1.67 -5.06 -44.29
C ILE A 44 -0.55 -5.29 -43.26
N SER A 45 0.71 -5.22 -43.67
CA SER A 45 1.84 -5.42 -42.75
C SER A 45 1.86 -4.38 -41.63
N GLY A 46 1.61 -3.11 -41.95
CA GLY A 46 1.54 -2.04 -40.96
C GLY A 46 0.39 -2.26 -39.98
N SER A 47 -0.78 -2.65 -40.48
CA SER A 47 -1.94 -2.95 -39.63
C SER A 47 -1.68 -4.14 -38.70
N LEU A 48 -1.10 -5.23 -39.21
CA LEU A 48 -0.73 -6.40 -38.40
C LEU A 48 0.27 -6.02 -37.30
N MET A 49 1.26 -5.19 -37.61
CA MET A 49 2.23 -4.70 -36.64
C MET A 49 1.55 -3.88 -35.53
N VAL A 50 0.62 -2.99 -35.88
CA VAL A 50 -0.13 -2.20 -34.90
C VAL A 50 -0.99 -3.11 -34.00
N PHE A 51 -1.70 -4.08 -34.56
CA PHE A 51 -2.49 -5.02 -33.76
C PHE A 51 -1.62 -5.90 -32.88
N PHE A 52 -0.46 -6.33 -33.37
CA PHE A 52 0.51 -7.10 -32.58
C PHE A 52 1.03 -6.29 -31.39
N LEU A 53 1.43 -5.03 -31.61
CA LEU A 53 1.87 -4.13 -30.54
C LEU A 53 0.74 -3.83 -29.55
N ALA A 54 -0.48 -3.59 -30.04
CA ALA A 54 -1.65 -3.39 -29.19
C ALA A 54 -1.95 -4.64 -28.33
N GLY A 55 -1.81 -5.85 -28.91
CA GLY A 55 -1.91 -7.10 -28.18
C GLY A 55 -0.85 -7.23 -27.09
N ILE A 56 0.41 -6.91 -27.40
CA ILE A 56 1.50 -6.89 -26.40
C ILE A 56 1.17 -5.95 -25.25
N VAL A 57 0.73 -4.72 -25.53
CA VAL A 57 0.35 -3.75 -24.49
C VAL A 57 -0.85 -4.25 -23.68
N TYR A 58 -1.86 -4.80 -24.34
CA TYR A 58 -3.05 -5.31 -23.66
C TYR A 58 -2.74 -6.47 -22.71
N PHE A 59 -1.94 -7.44 -23.16
CA PHE A 59 -1.57 -8.59 -22.33
C PHE A 59 -0.50 -8.23 -21.31
N LEU A 60 0.66 -7.73 -21.75
CA LEU A 60 1.83 -7.54 -20.88
C LEU A 60 1.81 -6.22 -20.10
N GLY A 61 0.99 -5.25 -20.52
CA GLY A 61 0.95 -3.93 -19.92
C GLY A 61 0.04 -3.81 -18.71
N HIS A 62 -0.71 -4.85 -18.34
CA HIS A 62 -1.62 -4.78 -17.19
C HIS A 62 -0.85 -4.82 -15.86
N VAL A 63 -1.04 -3.77 -15.05
CA VAL A 63 -0.46 -3.61 -13.72
C VAL A 63 -1.58 -3.51 -12.71
N GLN A 64 -1.48 -4.28 -11.65
CA GLN A 64 -2.40 -4.22 -10.52
C GLN A 64 -1.65 -4.31 -9.21
N GLY A 65 -2.25 -3.83 -8.14
CA GLY A 65 -1.62 -3.89 -6.82
C GLY A 65 -2.57 -3.49 -5.72
N ARG A 66 -2.02 -3.42 -4.51
CA ARG A 66 -2.71 -2.94 -3.32
C ARG A 66 -1.94 -1.78 -2.72
N GLU A 67 -2.70 -0.83 -2.19
CA GLU A 67 -2.21 0.33 -1.47
C GLU A 67 -2.85 0.36 -0.08
N PHE A 68 -2.11 0.83 0.92
CA PHE A 68 -2.58 1.02 2.29
C PHE A 68 -2.41 2.48 2.69
N ALA A 69 -3.44 3.07 3.32
CA ALA A 69 -3.41 4.41 3.86
C ALA A 69 -3.27 4.37 5.39
N PRO A 70 -2.08 4.64 5.97
CA PRO A 70 -1.85 4.54 7.42
C PRO A 70 -2.71 5.49 8.26
N SER A 71 -3.00 6.67 7.74
CA SER A 71 -3.82 7.67 8.44
C SER A 71 -5.27 7.22 8.63
N HIS A 72 -5.79 6.35 7.77
CA HIS A 72 -7.19 5.92 7.79
C HIS A 72 -7.38 4.43 8.05
N PHE A 73 -6.30 3.65 8.02
CA PHE A 73 -6.30 2.18 8.02
C PHE A 73 -7.19 1.63 6.90
N GLU A 74 -7.06 2.19 5.71
CA GLU A 74 -7.82 1.77 4.53
C GLU A 74 -6.89 1.04 3.56
N ILE A 75 -7.32 -0.11 3.06
CA ILE A 75 -6.67 -0.78 1.92
C ILE A 75 -7.51 -0.50 0.68
N ARG A 76 -6.83 -0.34 -0.46
CA ARG A 76 -7.50 -0.33 -1.76
C ARG A 76 -6.71 -1.11 -2.79
N LYS A 77 -7.41 -1.66 -3.77
CA LYS A 77 -6.82 -2.22 -4.98
C LYS A 77 -6.69 -1.13 -6.03
N PHE A 78 -5.61 -1.16 -6.77
CA PHE A 78 -5.45 -0.31 -7.95
C PHE A 78 -5.11 -1.14 -9.18
N SER A 79 -5.48 -0.63 -10.36
CA SER A 79 -5.07 -1.19 -11.64
C SER A 79 -4.93 -0.12 -12.72
N PHE A 80 -3.99 -0.33 -13.63
CA PHE A 80 -3.78 0.50 -14.82
C PHE A 80 -3.06 -0.30 -15.91
N THR A 81 -2.94 0.29 -17.10
CA THR A 81 -2.16 -0.26 -18.22
C THR A 81 -0.97 0.64 -18.52
N GLU A 82 0.22 0.06 -18.62
CA GLU A 82 1.46 0.72 -19.02
C GLU A 82 2.03 0.11 -20.32
N ILE A 83 2.83 0.88 -21.07
CA ILE A 83 3.60 0.32 -22.18
C ILE A 83 4.74 -0.54 -21.59
N PRO A 84 4.79 -1.84 -21.90
CA PRO A 84 5.90 -2.70 -21.46
C PRO A 84 7.25 -2.11 -21.88
N LEU A 85 8.31 -2.34 -21.07
CA LEU A 85 9.66 -1.78 -21.21
C LEU A 85 9.79 -0.28 -20.89
N LEU A 86 8.86 0.56 -21.35
CA LEU A 86 8.91 2.01 -21.13
C LEU A 86 8.32 2.45 -19.79
N ARG A 87 7.50 1.61 -19.13
CA ARG A 87 6.77 1.93 -17.89
C ARG A 87 5.95 3.23 -18.00
N LEU A 88 5.51 3.55 -19.21
CA LEU A 88 4.68 4.72 -19.47
C LEU A 88 3.22 4.34 -19.27
N GLN A 89 2.57 4.95 -18.28
CA GLN A 89 1.16 4.75 -17.99
C GLN A 89 0.27 5.35 -19.09
N ILE A 90 -0.66 4.55 -19.63
CA ILE A 90 -1.55 4.95 -20.73
C ILE A 90 -2.99 5.15 -20.25
N THR A 91 -3.45 4.35 -19.29
CA THR A 91 -4.80 4.47 -18.73
C THR A 91 -4.75 5.17 -17.38
N PRO A 92 -5.82 5.88 -16.97
CA PRO A 92 -5.97 6.31 -15.58
C PRO A 92 -5.87 5.14 -14.60
N ILE A 93 -5.48 5.44 -13.36
CA ILE A 93 -5.42 4.45 -12.27
C ILE A 93 -6.84 4.27 -11.72
N ASN A 94 -7.41 3.09 -11.93
CA ASN A 94 -8.67 2.71 -11.32
C ASN A 94 -8.41 2.20 -9.90
N ARG A 95 -9.21 2.64 -8.93
CA ARG A 95 -9.03 2.32 -7.52
C ARG A 95 -10.34 1.84 -6.91
N VAL A 96 -10.27 0.80 -6.08
CA VAL A 96 -11.42 0.21 -5.39
C VAL A 96 -11.03 -0.07 -3.95
N SER A 97 -11.73 0.57 -3.00
CA SER A 97 -11.49 0.36 -1.57
C SER A 97 -11.87 -1.06 -1.13
N GLU A 98 -11.08 -1.60 -0.22
CA GLU A 98 -11.22 -2.93 0.38
C GLU A 98 -11.14 -2.77 1.90
N THR A 99 -12.30 -2.72 2.55
CA THR A 99 -12.39 -2.55 4.00
C THR A 99 -12.50 -3.92 4.66
N SER A 100 -11.51 -4.31 5.48
CA SER A 100 -11.59 -5.54 6.28
C SER A 100 -12.46 -5.35 7.54
N GLY A 101 -12.90 -6.45 8.15
CA GLY A 101 -13.69 -6.40 9.38
C GLY A 101 -12.93 -5.73 10.52
N LEU A 102 -11.64 -6.07 10.65
CA LEU A 102 -10.74 -5.42 11.61
C LEU A 102 -10.60 -3.91 11.35
N GLN A 103 -10.40 -3.48 10.10
CA GLN A 103 -10.30 -2.05 9.78
C GLN A 103 -11.57 -1.29 10.14
N SER A 104 -12.74 -1.86 9.80
CA SER A 104 -14.03 -1.29 10.18
C SER A 104 -14.15 -1.17 11.70
N PHE A 105 -13.74 -2.20 12.44
CA PHE A 105 -13.73 -2.21 13.90
C PHE A 105 -12.82 -1.12 14.47
N LEU A 106 -11.56 -1.02 14.02
CA LEU A 106 -10.60 -0.02 14.51
C LEU A 106 -11.11 1.41 14.30
N SER A 107 -11.73 1.66 13.16
CA SER A 107 -12.30 2.97 12.85
C SER A 107 -13.52 3.32 13.70
N THR A 108 -14.41 2.35 13.92
CA THR A 108 -15.66 2.57 14.68
C THR A 108 -15.41 2.67 16.18
N SER A 109 -14.41 1.93 16.69
CA SER A 109 -14.02 1.92 18.10
C SER A 109 -13.13 3.10 18.51
N SER A 110 -12.77 4.00 17.58
CA SER A 110 -11.85 5.13 17.82
C SER A 110 -10.50 4.70 18.41
N LEU A 111 -10.04 3.49 18.06
CA LEU A 111 -8.73 2.97 18.47
C LEU A 111 -7.58 3.57 17.63
N ILE A 112 -7.91 4.25 16.54
CA ILE A 112 -6.97 4.96 15.67
C ILE A 112 -7.45 6.41 15.48
N SER A 113 -6.51 7.33 15.28
CA SER A 113 -6.80 8.73 14.95
C SER A 113 -7.04 8.84 13.45
N ARG A 114 -8.28 9.13 13.05
CA ARG A 114 -8.62 9.36 11.64
C ARG A 114 -8.76 10.86 11.38
N PRO A 115 -7.88 11.48 10.59
CA PRO A 115 -8.08 12.87 10.19
C PRO A 115 -9.34 12.99 9.32
N GLY A 116 -9.97 14.17 9.32
CA GLY A 116 -11.11 14.42 8.44
C GLY A 116 -10.69 14.48 6.97
N GLY A 117 -11.55 13.96 6.09
CA GLY A 117 -11.33 14.02 4.64
C GLY A 117 -10.91 12.67 4.03
N GLN A 118 -10.28 12.73 2.87
CA GLN A 118 -9.77 11.57 2.14
C GLN A 118 -8.29 11.35 2.48
N PRO A 119 -7.78 10.10 2.46
CA PRO A 119 -6.37 9.84 2.70
C PRO A 119 -5.50 10.45 1.59
N SER A 120 -4.54 11.30 1.98
CA SER A 120 -3.58 11.93 1.07
C SER A 120 -2.39 11.04 0.72
N GLU A 121 -2.10 10.05 1.56
CA GLU A 121 -0.91 9.23 1.50
C GLU A 121 -1.28 7.75 1.41
N TRP A 122 -0.63 7.04 0.48
CA TRP A 122 -0.92 5.66 0.14
C TRP A 122 0.38 4.91 -0.11
N HIS A 123 0.62 3.87 0.68
CA HIS A 123 1.84 3.09 0.65
C HIS A 123 1.57 1.83 -0.15
N ILE A 124 2.46 1.48 -1.07
CA ILE A 124 2.31 0.25 -1.85
C ILE A 124 2.44 -0.94 -0.89
N VAL A 125 1.49 -1.86 -0.96
CA VAL A 125 1.50 -3.13 -0.23
C VAL A 125 2.09 -4.22 -1.11
N GLU A 126 1.59 -4.32 -2.34
CA GLU A 126 2.09 -5.26 -3.32
C GLU A 126 1.82 -4.75 -4.73
N LEU A 127 2.70 -5.14 -5.65
CA LEU A 127 2.58 -4.82 -7.06
C LEU A 127 2.71 -6.10 -7.88
N ARG A 128 1.77 -6.29 -8.81
CA ARG A 128 1.76 -7.43 -9.73
C ARG A 128 1.73 -6.93 -11.17
N ARG A 129 2.69 -7.41 -11.95
CA ARG A 129 2.72 -7.28 -13.41
C ARG A 129 2.41 -8.63 -14.04
N LEU A 130 1.86 -8.65 -15.25
CA LEU A 130 1.51 -9.91 -15.91
C LEU A 130 2.73 -10.86 -15.98
N GLY A 131 2.51 -12.13 -15.63
CA GLY A 131 3.54 -13.18 -15.64
C GLY A 131 4.48 -13.20 -14.44
N GLY A 132 4.45 -12.16 -13.59
CA GLY A 132 5.23 -12.11 -12.35
C GLY A 132 4.46 -12.60 -11.12
N SER A 133 5.22 -13.05 -10.12
CA SER A 133 4.69 -13.14 -8.75
C SER A 133 4.46 -11.73 -8.19
N PRO A 134 3.47 -11.54 -7.29
CA PRO A 134 3.34 -10.29 -6.55
C PRO A 134 4.68 -9.93 -5.89
N VAL A 135 5.12 -8.70 -6.09
CA VAL A 135 6.31 -8.15 -5.44
C VAL A 135 5.80 -7.45 -4.17
N PRO A 136 6.12 -7.98 -2.98
CA PRO A 136 5.71 -7.36 -1.73
C PRO A 136 6.50 -6.06 -1.49
N ALA A 137 5.87 -5.11 -0.84
CA ALA A 137 6.49 -3.90 -0.30
C ALA A 137 6.31 -3.85 1.23
N ASP A 138 6.93 -2.89 1.90
CA ASP A 138 7.06 -2.88 3.36
C ASP A 138 5.70 -2.83 4.08
N ALA A 139 4.71 -2.11 3.53
CA ALA A 139 3.35 -2.05 4.06
C ALA A 139 2.65 -3.43 4.08
N LYS A 140 3.18 -4.42 3.35
CA LYS A 140 2.71 -5.81 3.44
C LYS A 140 2.89 -6.39 4.84
N LEU A 141 3.96 -6.02 5.56
CA LEU A 141 4.21 -6.50 6.91
C LEU A 141 3.05 -6.19 7.86
N LEU A 142 2.48 -4.98 7.79
CA LEU A 142 1.29 -4.63 8.58
C LEU A 142 0.02 -5.25 8.01
N THR A 143 -0.19 -5.14 6.70
CA THR A 143 -1.45 -5.59 6.10
C THR A 143 -1.67 -7.09 6.21
N ASP A 144 -0.61 -7.90 6.31
CA ASP A 144 -0.71 -9.33 6.63
C ASP A 144 -1.31 -9.61 8.03
N PHE A 145 -1.14 -8.69 8.99
CA PHE A 145 -1.83 -8.77 10.28
C PHE A 145 -3.29 -8.28 10.23
N LEU A 146 -3.62 -7.42 9.24
CA LEU A 146 -4.95 -6.81 9.10
C LEU A 146 -5.92 -7.62 8.23
N ASP A 147 -5.38 -8.48 7.35
CA ASP A 147 -6.13 -9.18 6.30
C ASP A 147 -6.38 -10.65 6.68
N SER A 148 -7.62 -11.13 6.49
CA SER A 148 -8.02 -12.53 6.71
C SER A 148 -7.62 -13.45 5.57
N ASP A 149 -7.50 -12.91 4.36
CA ASP A 149 -7.35 -13.71 3.13
C ASP A 149 -5.88 -13.92 2.74
N SER A 150 -4.93 -13.38 3.51
CA SER A 150 -3.48 -13.59 3.35
C SER A 150 -3.06 -14.99 3.84
N ILE A 151 -3.70 -16.03 3.28
CA ILE A 151 -3.39 -17.43 3.52
C ILE A 151 -2.19 -17.80 2.65
N ARG A 152 -0.99 -17.58 3.19
CA ARG A 152 0.15 -18.49 2.91
C ARG A 152 0.92 -18.93 4.14
N TYR A 153 0.92 -18.19 5.25
CA TYR A 153 1.68 -18.61 6.45
C TYR A 153 1.06 -18.32 7.84
N SER A 154 -0.04 -17.56 7.95
CA SER A 154 -0.69 -17.31 9.25
C SER A 154 -2.20 -17.54 9.17
N ILE A 155 -2.66 -18.72 9.54
CA ILE A 155 -4.05 -19.18 9.34
C ILE A 155 -5.10 -18.37 10.15
N HIS A 156 -4.72 -17.39 10.98
CA HIS A 156 -5.66 -16.75 11.93
C HIS A 156 -5.45 -15.25 12.23
N SER A 157 -4.67 -14.48 11.46
CA SER A 157 -4.26 -13.11 11.87
C SER A 157 -5.41 -12.11 12.06
N GLU A 158 -6.32 -11.93 11.08
CA GLU A 158 -7.43 -10.97 11.24
C GLU A 158 -8.34 -11.36 12.41
N ARG A 159 -8.70 -12.65 12.51
CA ARG A 159 -9.55 -13.14 13.60
C ARG A 159 -8.86 -12.97 14.95
N HIS A 160 -7.56 -13.22 15.02
CA HIS A 160 -6.76 -13.05 16.23
C HIS A 160 -6.79 -11.61 16.69
N TRP A 161 -6.31 -10.66 15.88
CA TRP A 161 -6.19 -9.27 16.32
C TRP A 161 -7.53 -8.57 16.53
N HIS A 162 -8.56 -8.95 15.77
CA HIS A 162 -9.92 -8.49 16.02
C HIS A 162 -10.46 -9.01 17.37
N GLN A 163 -10.41 -10.33 17.62
CA GLN A 163 -10.87 -10.91 18.88
C GLN A 163 -10.02 -10.45 20.07
N TRP A 164 -8.70 -10.41 19.92
CA TRP A 164 -7.76 -9.92 20.91
C TRP A 164 -8.08 -8.48 21.30
N SER A 165 -8.36 -7.61 20.34
CA SER A 165 -8.69 -6.20 20.61
C SER A 165 -10.01 -6.04 21.36
N GLN A 166 -11.00 -6.88 21.05
CA GLN A 166 -12.27 -6.93 21.76
C GLN A 166 -12.11 -7.42 23.21
N GLN A 167 -11.25 -8.41 23.43
CA GLN A 167 -10.99 -8.99 24.75
C GLN A 167 -10.08 -8.12 25.62
N ASN A 168 -9.21 -7.31 24.98
CA ASN A 168 -8.20 -6.49 25.64
C ASN A 168 -8.35 -5.00 25.28
N PRO A 169 -9.51 -4.35 25.48
CA PRO A 169 -9.76 -3.00 24.98
C PRO A 169 -8.78 -1.96 25.51
N LYS A 170 -8.29 -2.12 26.76
CA LYS A 170 -7.27 -1.24 27.35
C LYS A 170 -5.90 -1.39 26.68
N HIS A 171 -5.50 -2.61 26.30
CA HIS A 171 -4.26 -2.84 25.57
C HIS A 171 -4.40 -2.41 24.11
N ALA A 172 -5.54 -2.67 23.48
CA ALA A 172 -5.85 -2.22 22.12
C ALA A 172 -5.75 -0.70 21.99
N ALA A 173 -6.23 0.06 22.98
CA ALA A 173 -6.12 1.52 23.03
C ALA A 173 -4.68 2.05 23.13
N VAL A 174 -3.71 1.19 23.49
CA VAL A 174 -2.27 1.50 23.48
C VAL A 174 -1.63 1.03 22.18
N LEU A 175 -1.95 -0.19 21.75
CA LEU A 175 -1.34 -0.83 20.58
C LEU A 175 -1.64 -0.08 19.28
N TRP A 176 -2.92 0.15 18.97
CA TRP A 176 -3.31 0.62 17.64
C TRP A 176 -2.84 2.02 17.29
N PRO A 177 -2.86 3.01 18.20
CA PRO A 177 -2.24 4.31 17.94
C PRO A 177 -0.73 4.19 17.66
N MET A 178 -0.05 3.25 18.34
CA MET A 178 1.37 3.01 18.12
C MET A 178 1.62 2.40 16.73
N ILE A 179 0.86 1.38 16.35
CA ILE A 179 0.94 0.77 15.01
C ILE A 179 0.65 1.81 13.92
N GLN A 180 -0.38 2.65 14.11
CA GLN A 180 -0.70 3.72 13.19
C GLN A 180 0.46 4.69 13.03
N LYS A 181 1.04 5.13 14.14
CA LYS A 181 2.19 6.05 14.15
C LYS A 181 3.38 5.47 13.39
N LEU A 182 3.73 4.21 13.65
CA LEU A 182 4.82 3.52 12.95
C LEU A 182 4.55 3.40 11.44
N ALA A 183 3.31 3.07 11.06
CA ALA A 183 2.93 2.96 9.66
C ALA A 183 2.96 4.31 8.93
N MET A 184 2.55 5.41 9.59
CA MET A 184 2.67 6.78 9.07
C MET A 184 4.13 7.24 8.86
N ARG A 185 5.10 6.51 9.41
CA ARG A 185 6.54 6.79 9.29
C ARG A 185 7.27 5.75 8.46
N GLU A 186 6.52 4.87 7.81
CA GLU A 186 7.06 3.76 7.02
C GLU A 186 7.95 2.79 7.83
N LEU A 187 7.87 2.80 9.16
CA LEU A 187 8.62 1.91 10.06
C LEU A 187 7.97 0.53 10.20
N TYR A 188 7.53 -0.03 9.07
CA TYR A 188 6.81 -1.30 9.02
C TYR A 188 7.64 -2.48 9.55
N VAL A 189 8.96 -2.40 9.45
CA VAL A 189 9.88 -3.43 9.95
C VAL A 189 9.77 -3.67 11.46
N LEU A 190 9.32 -2.67 12.23
CA LEU A 190 9.19 -2.76 13.69
C LEU A 190 7.84 -3.35 14.14
N ILE A 191 6.83 -3.34 13.26
CA ILE A 191 5.45 -3.73 13.57
C ILE A 191 5.33 -5.18 14.08
N PRO A 192 5.99 -6.19 13.47
CA PRO A 192 5.91 -7.56 13.97
C PRO A 192 6.32 -7.70 15.45
N SER A 193 7.39 -7.01 15.86
CA SER A 193 7.87 -7.03 17.25
C SER A 193 6.90 -6.33 18.20
N VAL A 194 6.27 -5.23 17.77
CA VAL A 194 5.24 -4.53 18.55
C VAL A 194 4.03 -5.43 18.79
N PHE A 195 3.58 -6.16 17.77
CA PHE A 195 2.53 -7.16 17.92
C PHE A 195 2.94 -8.28 18.88
N GLN A 196 4.17 -8.78 18.80
CA GLN A 196 4.67 -9.81 19.71
C GLN A 196 4.67 -9.35 21.19
N ILE A 197 5.10 -8.12 21.46
CA ILE A 197 5.07 -7.54 22.82
C ILE A 197 3.62 -7.43 23.31
N ALA A 198 2.70 -6.97 22.47
CA ALA A 198 1.30 -6.83 22.84
C ALA A 198 0.62 -8.18 23.12
N ASP A 199 0.91 -9.20 22.31
CA ASP A 199 0.39 -10.56 22.51
C ASP A 199 0.90 -11.14 23.84
N ALA A 200 2.18 -10.95 24.16
CA ALA A 200 2.78 -11.41 25.42
C ALA A 200 2.28 -10.66 26.66
N ALA A 201 1.92 -9.38 26.52
CA ALA A 201 1.42 -8.55 27.62
C ALA A 201 -0.07 -8.73 27.91
N ALA A 202 -0.82 -9.30 26.98
CA ALA A 202 -2.24 -9.53 27.17
C ALA A 202 -2.45 -10.53 28.32
N PRO A 203 -3.29 -10.21 29.32
CA PRO A 203 -3.65 -11.17 30.34
C PRO A 203 -4.28 -12.35 29.63
N VAL A 204 -3.67 -13.53 29.79
CA VAL A 204 -4.27 -14.80 29.38
C VAL A 204 -5.55 -14.94 30.20
N ASN A 205 -6.66 -14.40 29.70
CA ASN A 205 -7.94 -14.59 30.33
C ASN A 205 -8.28 -16.08 30.19
N ALA A 206 -8.01 -16.78 31.29
CA ALA A 206 -8.22 -18.17 31.54
C ALA A 206 -9.66 -18.60 31.23
N THR A 207 -9.94 -18.98 29.98
CA THR A 207 -11.12 -19.78 29.64
C THR A 207 -10.88 -20.50 28.32
N ALA A 208 -10.29 -21.70 28.39
CA ALA A 208 -10.77 -22.91 27.73
C ALA A 208 -9.65 -23.96 27.64
N THR A 209 -9.19 -24.47 28.78
CA THR A 209 -8.84 -25.89 28.82
C THR A 209 -10.11 -26.63 29.20
N PRO A 210 -10.81 -27.33 28.28
CA PRO A 210 -11.74 -28.38 28.68
C PRO A 210 -10.91 -29.58 29.15
N THR A 211 -10.28 -29.47 30.32
CA THR A 211 -9.78 -30.65 31.03
C THR A 211 -10.96 -31.32 31.72
N ALA A 212 -11.79 -31.99 30.94
CA ALA A 212 -12.60 -33.07 31.48
C ALA A 212 -11.67 -34.27 31.69
N THR A 213 -11.24 -34.49 32.94
CA THR A 213 -11.23 -35.81 33.61
C THR A 213 -10.77 -35.61 35.06
N THR A 214 -11.75 -35.34 35.91
CA THR A 214 -11.99 -35.90 37.25
C THR A 214 -10.84 -36.60 37.98
N THR A 215 -10.49 -36.11 39.17
CA THR A 215 -10.53 -36.87 40.45
C THR A 215 -10.54 -35.89 41.63
N PRO A 216 -11.40 -36.07 42.65
CA PRO A 216 -11.55 -35.13 43.77
C PRO A 216 -10.76 -35.60 45.01
N VAL A 217 -10.02 -34.71 45.67
CA VAL A 217 -9.66 -34.84 47.09
C VAL A 217 -9.76 -33.48 47.77
N ALA A 218 -10.50 -33.46 48.88
CA ALA A 218 -10.89 -32.31 49.67
C ALA A 218 -9.73 -31.72 50.50
N ALA A 219 -9.70 -30.39 50.65
CA ALA A 219 -9.83 -29.68 51.93
C ALA A 219 -9.35 -28.22 51.86
N THR A 220 -10.32 -27.31 51.99
CA THR A 220 -10.32 -26.10 52.82
C THR A 220 -9.08 -25.20 52.88
N THR A 221 -9.17 -24.00 52.27
CA THR A 221 -8.56 -22.75 52.79
C THR A 221 -9.43 -21.57 52.32
N PRO A 222 -9.83 -20.63 53.21
CA PRO A 222 -10.68 -19.50 52.87
C PRO A 222 -9.92 -18.38 52.16
N ALA A 223 -10.44 -18.04 50.98
CA ALA A 223 -10.55 -16.70 50.39
C ALA A 223 -9.59 -15.60 50.88
N ALA A 224 -8.54 -15.37 50.09
CA ALA A 224 -8.10 -14.01 49.80
C ALA A 224 -8.52 -13.71 48.35
N SER A 225 -9.66 -13.03 48.18
CA SER A 225 -10.09 -12.54 46.87
C SER A 225 -9.01 -11.61 46.31
N PRO A 226 -8.33 -11.95 45.19
CA PRO A 226 -7.43 -11.00 44.56
C PRO A 226 -8.27 -9.83 44.04
N SER A 227 -8.01 -8.65 44.59
CA SER A 227 -8.68 -7.41 44.21
C SER A 227 -8.58 -7.14 42.69
N PRO A 228 -9.64 -6.63 42.03
CA PRO A 228 -9.73 -6.45 40.58
C PRO A 228 -8.88 -5.30 39.98
N GLN A 229 -7.71 -5.00 40.56
CA GLN A 229 -6.85 -3.86 40.16
C GLN A 229 -5.88 -4.13 38.98
N VAL A 230 -5.80 -5.35 38.47
CA VAL A 230 -4.75 -5.80 37.52
C VAL A 230 -4.80 -5.19 36.10
N PRO A 231 -5.96 -4.95 35.44
CA PRO A 231 -5.97 -4.70 33.98
C PRO A 231 -5.54 -3.29 33.56
N ALA A 232 -5.52 -2.31 34.47
CA ALA A 232 -5.00 -0.96 34.16
C ALA A 232 -3.48 -0.90 34.29
N GLN A 233 -2.92 -1.60 35.28
CA GLN A 233 -1.48 -1.68 35.48
C GLN A 233 -0.79 -2.46 34.36
N SER A 234 -1.41 -3.53 33.86
CA SER A 234 -0.87 -4.29 32.73
C SER A 234 -0.79 -3.47 31.44
N ALA A 235 -1.80 -2.64 31.15
CA ALA A 235 -1.81 -1.79 29.96
C ALA A 235 -0.74 -0.69 30.03
N ASN A 236 -0.48 -0.13 31.21
CA ASN A 236 0.61 0.82 31.41
C ASN A 236 1.98 0.13 31.28
N ALA A 237 2.16 -1.05 31.88
CA ALA A 237 3.38 -1.82 31.73
C ALA A 237 3.67 -2.17 30.25
N MET A 238 2.64 -2.55 29.49
CA MET A 238 2.77 -2.79 28.04
C MET A 238 3.18 -1.51 27.30
N ARG A 239 2.59 -0.35 27.65
CA ARG A 239 2.99 0.94 27.07
C ARG A 239 4.47 1.21 27.31
N ASP A 240 4.94 1.01 28.53
CA ASP A 240 6.34 1.25 28.91
C ASP A 240 7.29 0.31 28.16
N GLN A 241 6.92 -0.97 28.03
CA GLN A 241 7.68 -1.95 27.24
C GLN A 241 7.76 -1.56 25.75
N LEU A 242 6.64 -1.15 25.16
CA LEU A 242 6.59 -0.69 23.77
C LEU A 242 7.44 0.56 23.55
N GLN A 243 7.35 1.54 24.46
CA GLN A 243 8.16 2.76 24.38
C GLN A 243 9.65 2.44 24.49
N GLN A 244 10.05 1.63 25.47
CA GLN A 244 11.45 1.22 25.63
C GLN A 244 11.98 0.49 24.39
N PHE A 245 11.18 -0.42 23.83
CA PHE A 245 11.52 -1.13 22.59
C PHE A 245 11.73 -0.15 21.44
N LEU A 246 10.80 0.80 21.23
CA LEU A 246 10.91 1.76 20.14
C LEU A 246 12.10 2.68 20.29
N ILE A 247 12.35 3.21 21.49
CA ILE A 247 13.52 4.05 21.75
C ILE A 247 14.81 3.28 21.41
N SER A 248 14.93 2.02 21.87
CA SER A 248 16.09 1.20 21.55
C SER A 248 16.23 0.92 20.04
N SER A 249 15.12 0.71 19.35
CA SER A 249 15.09 0.47 17.90
C SER A 249 15.52 1.71 17.11
N TYR A 250 15.06 2.91 17.51
CA TYR A 250 15.51 4.17 16.90
C TYR A 250 17.01 4.39 17.08
N VAL A 251 17.53 4.19 18.30
CA VAL A 251 18.97 4.35 18.55
C VAL A 251 19.78 3.42 17.65
N GLY A 252 19.42 2.12 17.60
CA GLY A 252 20.09 1.15 16.73
C GLY A 252 20.02 1.55 15.25
N LEU A 253 18.83 1.92 14.75
CA LEU A 253 18.66 2.31 13.35
C LEU A 253 19.46 3.57 12.99
N ILE A 254 19.48 4.58 13.87
CA ILE A 254 20.26 5.81 13.68
C ILE A 254 21.76 5.47 13.59
N ASP A 255 22.26 4.61 14.49
CA ASP A 255 23.66 4.21 14.51
C ASP A 255 24.02 3.38 13.27
N ASP A 256 23.15 2.48 12.83
CA ASP A 256 23.32 1.70 11.60
C ASP A 256 23.35 2.62 10.35
N MET A 257 22.47 3.61 10.27
CA MET A 257 22.47 4.57 9.16
C MET A 257 23.76 5.42 9.14
N ARG A 258 24.28 5.84 10.30
CA ARG A 258 25.58 6.53 10.39
C ARG A 258 26.72 5.62 9.95
N ALA A 259 26.74 4.38 10.41
CA ALA A 259 27.76 3.40 10.07
C ALA A 259 27.77 3.08 8.56
N ALA A 260 26.59 3.09 7.93
CA ALA A 260 26.42 2.94 6.48
C ALA A 260 26.77 4.21 5.67
N GLY A 261 27.11 5.33 6.33
CA GLY A 261 27.45 6.59 5.66
C GLY A 261 26.25 7.46 5.28
N HIS A 262 25.04 7.11 5.73
CA HIS A 262 23.80 7.86 5.50
C HIS A 262 23.51 8.83 6.66
N SER A 263 24.41 9.79 6.87
CA SER A 263 24.33 10.73 8.01
C SER A 263 23.10 11.64 7.96
N ASP A 264 22.62 11.96 6.76
CA ASP A 264 21.41 12.75 6.52
C ASP A 264 20.14 11.99 6.96
N VAL A 265 20.03 10.71 6.58
CA VAL A 265 18.93 9.83 7.01
C VAL A 265 18.97 9.62 8.52
N ALA A 266 20.16 9.38 9.09
CA ALA A 266 20.33 9.23 10.53
C ALA A 266 19.89 10.48 11.31
N GLU A 267 20.19 11.67 10.79
CA GLU A 267 19.80 12.94 11.40
C GLU A 267 18.29 13.18 11.29
N SER A 268 17.68 12.84 10.15
CA SER A 268 16.22 12.88 9.98
C SER A 268 15.52 11.96 10.99
N LEU A 269 15.99 10.71 11.13
CA LEU A 269 15.46 9.75 12.11
C LEU A 269 15.65 10.24 13.54
N ARG A 270 16.79 10.87 13.85
CA ARG A 270 17.04 11.46 15.18
C ARG A 270 16.06 12.59 15.48
N GLN A 271 15.81 13.50 14.53
CA GLN A 271 14.86 14.61 14.71
C GLN A 271 13.44 14.08 14.92
N GLU A 272 13.05 13.06 14.15
CA GLU A 272 11.77 12.39 14.29
C GLU A 272 11.63 11.71 15.68
N ALA A 273 12.66 11.01 16.13
CA ALA A 273 12.69 10.40 17.46
C ALA A 273 12.67 11.44 18.59
N ALA A 274 13.36 12.57 18.42
CA ALA A 274 13.35 13.69 19.38
C ALA A 274 11.97 14.35 19.50
N ALA A 275 11.20 14.42 18.40
CA ALA A 275 9.83 14.92 18.42
C ALA A 275 8.89 13.97 19.19
N ASP A 276 9.18 12.68 19.17
CA ASP A 276 8.39 11.65 19.83
C ASP A 276 8.70 11.45 21.30
N TYR A 277 9.98 11.54 21.61
CA TYR A 277 10.54 11.26 22.93
C TYR A 277 11.32 12.50 23.36
N PRO A 278 10.64 13.64 23.61
CA PRO A 278 11.30 14.90 23.95
C PRO A 278 12.15 14.78 25.23
N ASP A 279 11.73 13.92 26.16
CA ASP A 279 12.43 13.68 27.43
C ASP A 279 13.63 12.72 27.31
N GLU A 280 13.82 12.08 26.14
CA GLU A 280 14.89 11.11 25.94
C GLU A 280 16.19 11.80 25.49
N ALA A 281 17.12 11.94 26.44
CA ALA A 281 18.40 12.63 26.25
C ALA A 281 19.23 12.09 25.07
N ARG A 282 19.10 10.79 24.75
CA ARG A 282 19.80 10.16 23.62
C ARG A 282 19.47 10.79 22.26
N PHE A 283 18.28 11.35 22.10
CA PHE A 283 17.89 12.02 20.84
C PHE A 283 18.22 13.51 20.83
N GLN A 284 18.55 14.12 21.97
CA GLN A 284 18.83 15.55 22.10
C GLN A 284 20.31 15.91 21.88
N ALA A 285 21.22 14.97 22.10
CA ALA A 285 22.67 15.17 21.97
C ALA A 285 23.12 15.16 20.49
N GLY A 286 22.83 16.24 19.76
CA GLY A 286 23.41 16.52 18.45
C GLY A 286 24.50 17.58 18.56
N LYS A 287 25.72 17.19 18.96
CA LYS A 287 26.93 17.98 18.82
C LYS A 287 28.08 17.10 18.38
#